data_AF-A0A7Z9WIB9-F1
#
_entry.id   AF-A0A7Z9WIB9-F1
#
_cell.length_a   1.000
_cell.length_b   1.000
_cell.length_c   1.000
_cell.angle_alpha   90.00
_cell.angle_beta   90.00
_cell.angle_gamma   90.00
#
_symmetry.space_group_name_H-M   'P 1'
#
loop_
_entity.id
_entity.type
_entity.pdbx_description
1 polymer ?
#
loop_
_entity_poly.entity_id
_entity_poly.type
_entity_poly.pdbx_seq_one_letter_code
_entity_poly.pdbx_strand_id
1 'polypeptide(L)'
;MTSLLQRVEKELKIPKDRLIEEGIKHFLEMELRNLSIEVKKLGSRYGVDSFKGLWQKLEAGEITEAECFDDLTRLEYLELEKEKISKLLKKAT
;
A
#
# COMPACT_ATOMS: atom_id res chain seq x y z
N MET A 1 23.72 -5.77 -25.76
CA MET A 1 23.66 -5.93 -24.29
C MET A 1 22.46 -6.79 -23.96
N THR A 2 22.65 -7.91 -23.25
CA THR A 2 21.56 -8.78 -22.80
C THR A 2 20.89 -8.14 -21.59
N SER A 3 19.56 -8.03 -21.57
CA SER A 3 18.87 -7.48 -20.40
C SER A 3 18.94 -8.46 -19.22
N LEU A 4 18.85 -7.94 -17.99
CA LEU A 4 18.78 -8.78 -16.79
C LEU A 4 17.65 -9.82 -16.91
N LEU A 5 16.49 -9.40 -17.45
CA LEU A 5 15.34 -10.27 -17.68
C LEU A 5 15.65 -11.46 -18.60
N GLN A 6 16.36 -11.23 -19.71
CA GLN A 6 16.80 -12.30 -20.62
C GLN A 6 17.81 -13.25 -19.96
N ARG A 7 18.63 -12.73 -19.04
CA ARG A 7 19.59 -13.54 -18.29
C ARG A 7 18.89 -14.42 -17.26
N VAL A 8 17.95 -13.86 -16.51
CA VAL A 8 17.13 -14.58 -15.53
C VAL A 8 16.27 -15.65 -16.21
N GLU A 9 15.66 -15.34 -17.36
CA GLU A 9 14.90 -16.31 -18.16
C GLU A 9 15.77 -17.54 -18.54
N LYS A 10 16.99 -17.30 -19.02
CA LYS A 10 17.90 -18.38 -19.42
C LYS A 10 18.45 -19.17 -18.23
N GLU A 11 18.90 -18.49 -17.20
CA GLU A 11 19.55 -19.11 -16.04
C GLU A 11 18.54 -19.86 -15.15
N LEU A 12 17.34 -19.30 -14.95
CA LEU A 12 16.29 -19.93 -14.14
C LEU A 12 15.33 -20.81 -14.95
N LYS A 13 15.42 -20.79 -16.28
CA LYS A 13 14.53 -21.52 -17.20
C LYS A 13 13.04 -21.18 -16.98
N ILE A 14 12.75 -19.92 -16.69
CA ILE A 14 11.38 -19.42 -16.50
C ILE A 14 11.04 -18.52 -17.68
N PRO A 15 9.90 -18.72 -18.36
CA PRO A 15 9.48 -17.85 -19.46
C PRO A 15 9.43 -16.39 -19.03
N LYS A 16 9.91 -15.49 -19.89
CA LYS A 16 9.88 -14.04 -19.63
C LYS A 16 8.52 -13.53 -19.17
N ASP A 17 7.44 -13.96 -19.82
CA ASP A 17 6.09 -13.48 -19.50
C ASP A 17 5.67 -13.89 -18.08
N ARG A 18 6.01 -15.12 -17.67
CA ARG A 18 5.78 -15.60 -16.31
C ARG A 18 6.60 -14.82 -15.27
N LEU A 19 7.86 -14.50 -15.57
CA LEU A 19 8.69 -13.65 -14.70
C LEU A 19 8.10 -12.26 -14.51
N ILE A 20 7.55 -11.68 -15.57
CA ILE A 20 6.90 -10.37 -15.52
C ILE A 20 5.61 -10.44 -14.70
N GLU A 21 4.75 -11.43 -14.95
CA GLU A 21 3.50 -11.63 -14.22
C GLU A 21 3.73 -11.84 -12.72
N GLU A 22 4.61 -12.77 -12.36
CA GLU A 22 4.96 -13.04 -10.95
C GLU A 22 5.64 -11.82 -10.30
N GLY A 23 6.50 -11.13 -11.05
CA GLY A 23 7.16 -9.91 -10.58
C GLY A 23 6.19 -8.76 -10.31
N ILE A 24 5.22 -8.52 -11.20
CA ILE A 24 4.18 -7.50 -11.01
C ILE A 24 3.33 -7.87 -9.78
N LYS A 25 2.92 -9.12 -9.66
CA LYS A 25 2.13 -9.60 -8.53
C LYS A 25 2.88 -9.36 -7.21
N HIS A 26 4.13 -9.79 -7.11
CA HIS A 26 4.93 -9.58 -5.90
C HIS A 26 5.17 -8.11 -5.58
N PHE A 27 5.40 -7.28 -6.60
CA PHE A 27 5.53 -5.84 -6.41
C PHE A 27 4.26 -5.25 -5.79
N LEU A 28 3.09 -5.56 -6.35
CA LEU A 28 1.81 -5.06 -5.83
C LEU A 28 1.50 -5.56 -4.41
N GLU A 29 1.81 -6.84 -4.11
CA GLU A 29 1.67 -7.40 -2.77
C GLU A 29 2.57 -6.70 -1.74
N MET A 30 3.82 -6.41 -2.13
CA MET A 30 4.78 -5.69 -1.30
C MET A 30 4.32 -4.26 -1.03
N GLU A 31 3.90 -3.52 -2.06
CA GLU A 31 3.43 -2.14 -1.90
C GLU A 31 2.17 -2.07 -1.03
N LEU A 32 1.23 -3.00 -1.21
CA LEU A 32 0.03 -3.11 -0.37
C LEU A 32 0.38 -3.36 1.11
N ARG A 33 1.40 -4.18 1.37
CA ARG A 33 1.93 -4.42 2.71
C ARG A 33 2.58 -3.16 3.28
N ASN A 34 3.40 -2.45 2.50
CA ASN A 34 4.08 -1.22 2.93
C ASN A 34 3.07 -0.13 3.32
N LEU A 35 2.07 0.13 2.48
CA LEU A 35 0.99 1.06 2.77
C LEU A 35 0.22 0.67 4.04
N SER A 36 -0.04 -0.64 4.22
CA SER A 36 -0.74 -1.12 5.43
C SER A 36 0.09 -0.92 6.70
N ILE A 37 1.42 -1.04 6.63
CA ILE A 37 2.32 -0.74 7.75
C ILE A 37 2.29 0.76 8.06
N GLU A 38 2.29 1.61 7.03
CA GLU A 38 2.27 3.06 7.21
C GLU A 38 0.95 3.53 7.83
N VAL A 39 -0.20 3.04 7.35
CA VAL A 39 -1.52 3.29 7.95
C VAL A 39 -1.55 2.90 9.42
N LYS A 40 -1.04 1.71 9.76
CA LYS A 40 -0.98 1.25 11.17
C LYS A 40 -0.06 2.11 12.03
N LYS A 41 1.10 2.49 11.52
CA LYS A 41 2.06 3.34 12.23
C LYS A 41 1.48 4.73 12.49
N LEU A 42 0.73 5.26 11.53
CA LEU A 42 0.06 6.55 11.62
C LEU A 42 -1.10 6.49 12.61
N GLY A 43 -2.00 5.52 12.44
CA GLY A 43 -3.18 5.34 13.27
C GLY A 43 -2.88 4.96 14.72
N SER A 44 -1.77 4.26 14.99
CA SER A 44 -1.38 3.90 16.36
C SER A 44 -1.13 5.11 17.27
N ARG A 45 -0.80 6.28 16.70
CA ARG A 45 -0.68 7.54 17.46
C ARG A 45 -1.98 7.96 18.13
N TYR A 46 -3.12 7.57 17.55
CA TYR A 46 -4.45 7.94 18.03
C TYR A 46 -5.26 6.75 18.52
N GLY A 47 -4.70 5.52 18.46
CA GLY A 47 -5.42 4.29 18.77
C GLY A 47 -6.52 3.96 17.77
N VAL A 48 -6.28 4.24 16.49
CA VAL A 48 -7.22 3.99 15.38
C VAL A 48 -6.53 3.25 14.25
N ASP A 49 -7.30 2.58 13.40
CA ASP A 49 -6.78 1.78 12.28
C ASP A 49 -7.10 2.36 10.89
N SER A 50 -7.74 3.53 10.83
CA SER A 50 -8.24 4.11 9.59
C SER A 50 -8.47 5.62 9.67
N PHE A 51 -8.57 6.28 8.50
CA PHE A 51 -9.05 7.65 8.36
C PHE A 51 -10.38 7.85 9.09
N LYS A 52 -11.35 6.95 8.86
CA LYS A 52 -12.66 7.02 9.49
C LYS A 52 -12.59 6.99 11.01
N GLY A 53 -11.71 6.14 11.56
CA GLY A 53 -11.51 6.08 13.01
C GLY A 53 -10.95 7.39 13.58
N LEU A 54 -9.97 7.98 12.89
CA LEU A 54 -9.41 9.27 13.31
C LEU A 54 -10.44 10.41 13.20
N TRP A 55 -11.21 10.42 12.11
CA TRP A 55 -12.28 11.39 11.88
C TRP A 55 -13.34 11.35 12.98
N GLN A 56 -13.76 10.16 13.41
CA GLN A 56 -14.73 10.01 14.50
C GLN A 56 -14.23 10.58 15.83
N LYS A 57 -12.92 10.47 16.12
CA LYS A 57 -12.33 11.06 17.31
C LYS A 57 -12.31 12.59 17.27
N LEU A 58 -12.03 13.16 16.09
CA LEU A 58 -12.12 14.59 15.88
C LEU A 58 -13.57 15.09 16.06
N GLU A 59 -14.55 14.42 15.46
CA GLU A 59 -15.98 14.76 15.61
C GLU A 59 -16.47 14.65 17.06
N ALA A 60 -15.96 13.69 17.81
CA ALA A 60 -16.29 13.51 19.22
C ALA A 60 -15.59 14.54 20.14
N GLY A 61 -14.66 15.35 19.61
CA GLY A 61 -13.86 16.28 20.40
C GLY A 61 -12.80 15.60 21.28
N GLU A 62 -12.47 14.33 21.01
CA GLU A 62 -11.41 13.60 21.72
C GLU A 62 -10.01 14.09 21.33
N ILE A 63 -9.88 14.68 20.13
CA ILE A 63 -8.66 15.30 19.60
C ILE A 63 -9.04 16.60 18.90
N THR A 64 -8.10 17.55 18.83
CA THR A 64 -8.31 18.81 18.11
C THR A 64 -7.85 18.73 16.66
N GLU A 65 -8.40 19.60 15.80
CA GLU A 65 -7.99 19.69 14.40
C GLU A 65 -6.48 19.95 14.25
N ALA A 66 -5.92 20.83 15.08
CA ALA A 66 -4.48 21.14 15.06
C ALA A 66 -3.59 19.93 15.37
N GLU A 67 -4.11 18.92 16.10
CA GLU A 67 -3.37 17.71 16.45
C GLU A 67 -3.42 16.63 15.36
N CYS A 68 -4.40 16.66 14.47
CA CYS A 68 -4.68 15.56 13.56
C CYS A 68 -4.84 15.92 12.10
N PHE A 69 -4.82 17.20 11.73
CA PHE A 69 -5.08 17.65 10.37
C PHE A 69 -4.18 16.97 9.33
N ASP A 70 -2.86 17.05 9.52
CA ASP A 70 -1.88 16.44 8.60
C ASP A 70 -2.03 14.92 8.52
N ASP A 71 -2.37 14.31 9.65
CA ASP A 71 -2.50 12.86 9.79
C ASP A 71 -3.78 12.34 9.15
N LEU A 72 -4.88 13.10 9.22
CA LEU A 72 -6.12 12.82 8.49
C LEU A 72 -5.88 12.85 6.98
N THR A 73 -5.25 13.93 6.48
CA THR A 73 -4.91 14.04 5.05
C THR A 73 -3.99 12.90 4.62
N ARG A 74 -3.01 12.52 5.45
CA ARG A 74 -2.11 11.42 5.14
C ARG A 74 -2.83 10.06 5.14
N LEU A 75 -3.71 9.79 6.10
CA LEU A 75 -4.49 8.55 6.14
C LEU A 75 -5.40 8.42 4.92
N GLU A 76 -6.09 9.49 4.52
CA GLU A 76 -6.93 9.49 3.33
C GLU A 76 -6.12 9.12 2.08
N TYR A 77 -4.98 9.78 1.87
CA TYR A 77 -4.08 9.45 0.75
C TYR A 77 -3.64 7.98 0.76
N LEU A 78 -3.19 7.48 1.92
CA LEU A 78 -2.72 6.10 2.04
C LEU A 78 -3.83 5.09 1.76
N GLU A 79 -5.04 5.34 2.22
CA GLU A 79 -6.19 4.47 1.97
C GLU A 79 -6.59 4.47 0.49
N LEU A 80 -6.57 5.62 -0.18
CA LEU A 80 -6.82 5.72 -1.61
C LEU A 80 -5.77 4.99 -2.45
N GLU A 81 -4.48 5.14 -2.12
CA GLU A 81 -3.41 4.38 -2.78
C GLU A 81 -3.55 2.88 -2.55
N LYS A 82 -3.88 2.49 -1.32
CA LYS A 82 -4.11 1.08 -0.97
C LYS A 82 -5.27 0.49 -1.79
N GLU A 83 -6.34 1.24 -1.99
CA GLU A 83 -7.47 0.84 -2.83
C GLU A 83 -7.05 0.66 -4.30
N LYS A 84 -6.27 1.60 -4.85
CA LYS A 84 -5.74 1.50 -6.23
C LYS A 84 -4.91 0.22 -6.42
N ILE A 85 -3.96 -0.04 -5.51
CA ILE A 85 -3.10 -1.23 -5.57
C ILE A 85 -3.92 -2.50 -5.39
N SER A 86 -4.88 -2.52 -4.47
CA SER A 86 -5.77 -3.69 -4.29
C SER A 86 -6.58 -4.00 -5.55
N LYS A 87 -7.07 -2.98 -6.25
CA LYS A 87 -7.78 -3.14 -7.54
C LYS A 87 -6.87 -3.70 -8.63
N LEU A 88 -5.60 -3.29 -8.69
CA LEU A 88 -4.63 -3.83 -9.64
C LEU A 88 -4.25 -5.27 -9.29
N LEU A 89 -3.99 -5.58 -8.03
CA LEU A 89 -3.64 -6.92 -7.57
C LEU A 89 -4.75 -7.94 -7.86
N LYS A 90 -6.01 -7.56 -7.67
CA LYS A 90 -7.18 -8.38 -8.03
C LYS A 90 -7.26 -8.74 -9.51
N LYS A 91 -6.65 -7.95 -10.41
CA LYS A 91 -6.58 -8.24 -11.85
C LYS A 91 -5.37 -9.12 -12.20
N ALA A 92 -4.41 -9.22 -11.29
CA ALA A 92 -3.20 -10.03 -11.44
C ALA A 92 -3.32 -11.42 -10.74
N THR A 93 -4.41 -11.66 -10.01
CA THR A 93 -4.80 -12.94 -9.39
C THR A 93 -5.94 -13.58 -10.15
#